data_AF-A0A9W4P564-F1
#
_entry.id   AF-A0A9W4P564-F1
#
_cell.length_a   1.000
_cell.length_b   1.000
_cell.length_c   1.000
_cell.angle_alpha   90.00
_cell.angle_beta   90.00
_cell.angle_gamma   90.00
#
_symmetry.space_group_name_H-M   'P 1'
#
loop_
_entity.id
_entity.type
_entity.pdbx_description
1 polymer ?
#
loop_
_entity_poly.entity_id
_entity_poly.type
_entity_poly.pdbx_seq_one_letter_code
_entity_poly.pdbx_strand_id
1 'polypeptide(L)'
;MRDTPLRSIYWLYELHLADRYELIGYETEYFFFQQSWKLGDIPDPIDSDPLRYAMIASIVEELHEAVNWKLSLGLRRNREHVYREEDGDLLPPLPGRTAGMDEKCGAYG
;
A
#
# COMPACT_ATOMS: atom_id res chain seq x y z
N MET A 1 -15.95 -6.67 -11.01
CA MET A 1 -14.75 -6.29 -11.78
C MET A 1 -14.26 -4.96 -11.26
N ARG A 2 -13.13 -4.97 -10.54
CA ARG A 2 -12.39 -3.78 -10.08
C ARG A 2 -11.11 -3.76 -10.88
N ASP A 3 -11.21 -3.45 -12.17
CA ASP A 3 -10.13 -3.79 -13.10
C ASP A 3 -8.99 -2.75 -13.13
N THR A 4 -9.10 -1.69 -12.32
CA THR A 4 -8.11 -0.61 -12.23
C THR A 4 -7.79 -0.24 -10.78
N PRO A 5 -6.55 0.17 -10.49
CA PRO A 5 -6.17 0.60 -9.14
C PRO A 5 -6.98 1.81 -8.68
N LEU A 6 -7.28 2.75 -9.58
CA LEU A 6 -8.07 3.93 -9.24
C LEU A 6 -9.49 3.55 -8.79
N ARG A 7 -10.16 2.62 -9.48
CA ARG A 7 -11.48 2.13 -9.09
C ARG A 7 -11.46 1.45 -7.72
N SER A 8 -10.38 0.76 -7.37
CA SER A 8 -10.21 0.14 -6.06
C SER A 8 -10.08 1.20 -4.95
N ILE A 9 -9.34 2.29 -5.19
CA ILE A 9 -9.22 3.41 -4.25
C ILE A 9 -10.58 4.10 -4.02
N TYR A 10 -11.33 4.38 -5.09
CA TYR A 10 -12.69 4.91 -4.93
C TYR A 10 -13.61 3.94 -4.19
N TRP A 11 -13.42 2.64 -4.36
CA TRP A 11 -14.18 1.66 -3.59
C TRP A 11 -13.84 1.72 -2.09
N LEU A 12 -12.57 1.90 -1.73
CA LEU A 12 -12.18 2.13 -0.32
C LEU A 12 -12.84 3.37 0.26
N TYR A 13 -12.93 4.46 -0.52
CA TYR A 13 -13.66 5.66 -0.13
C TYR A 13 -15.14 5.39 0.13
N GLU A 14 -15.83 4.71 -0.79
CA GLU A 14 -17.25 4.34 -0.62
C GLU A 14 -17.47 3.45 0.61
N LEU A 15 -16.57 2.48 0.84
CA LEU A 15 -16.63 1.62 2.04
C LEU A 15 -16.43 2.40 3.33
N HIS A 16 -15.52 3.40 3.32
CA HIS A 16 -15.30 4.28 4.45
C HIS A 16 -16.53 5.14 4.75
N LEU A 17 -17.15 5.73 3.73
CA LEU A 17 -18.41 6.47 3.90
C LEU A 17 -19.57 5.59 4.41
N ALA A 18 -19.59 4.32 4.00
CA ALA A 18 -20.59 3.36 4.42
C ALA A 18 -20.30 2.70 5.79
N ASP A 19 -19.21 3.08 6.46
CA ASP A 19 -18.78 2.53 7.76
C ASP A 19 -18.55 1.00 7.73
N ARG A 20 -18.05 0.47 6.60
CA ARG A 20 -17.85 -0.97 6.35
C ARG A 20 -16.38 -1.39 6.47
N TYR A 21 -15.81 -1.23 7.66
CA TYR A 21 -14.38 -1.47 7.91
C TYR A 21 -13.95 -2.93 7.66
N GLU A 22 -14.84 -3.89 7.84
CA GLU A 22 -14.60 -5.30 7.52
C GLU A 22 -14.29 -5.48 6.03
N LEU A 23 -14.95 -4.70 5.17
CA LEU A 23 -14.75 -4.75 3.72
C LEU A 23 -13.51 -3.97 3.26
N ILE A 24 -13.08 -2.96 4.03
CA ILE A 24 -11.82 -2.23 3.79
C ILE A 24 -10.64 -3.18 3.90
N GLY A 25 -10.64 -4.07 4.91
CA GLY A 25 -9.62 -5.11 5.04
C GLY A 25 -9.50 -5.98 3.79
N TYR A 26 -10.62 -6.50 3.28
CA TYR A 26 -10.63 -7.30 2.05
C TYR A 26 -10.18 -6.52 0.82
N GLU A 27 -10.54 -5.24 0.72
CA GLU A 27 -10.17 -4.43 -0.44
C GLU A 27 -8.70 -4.05 -0.45
N THR A 28 -8.13 -3.69 0.71
CA THR A 28 -6.68 -3.43 0.83
C THR A 28 -5.85 -4.70 0.59
N GLU A 29 -6.36 -5.87 0.97
CA GLU A 29 -5.75 -7.16 0.63
C GLU A 29 -5.82 -7.45 -0.88
N TYR A 30 -6.99 -7.26 -1.48
CA TYR A 30 -7.18 -7.38 -2.92
C TYR A 30 -6.20 -6.48 -3.68
N PHE A 31 -6.09 -5.21 -3.29
CA PHE A 31 -5.15 -4.24 -3.86
C PHE A 31 -3.69 -4.68 -3.70
N PHE A 32 -3.31 -5.19 -2.52
CA PHE A 32 -1.94 -5.64 -2.25
C PHE A 32 -1.50 -6.76 -3.20
N PHE A 33 -2.39 -7.69 -3.55
CA PHE A 33 -2.03 -8.80 -4.44
C PHE A 33 -2.06 -8.45 -5.94
N GLN A 34 -2.48 -7.24 -6.33
CA GLN A 34 -2.37 -6.77 -7.71
C GLN A 34 -0.93 -6.33 -8.00
N GLN A 35 -0.07 -7.27 -8.39
CA GLN A 35 1.37 -7.01 -8.61
C GLN A 35 1.65 -5.92 -9.65
N SER A 36 0.81 -5.79 -10.67
CA SER A 36 0.95 -4.77 -11.72
C SER A 36 0.53 -3.37 -11.26
N TRP A 37 -0.12 -3.24 -10.12
CA TRP A 37 -0.62 -1.96 -9.62
C TRP A 37 0.42 -1.31 -8.72
N LYS A 38 1.22 -0.41 -9.29
CA LYS A 38 2.15 0.43 -8.53
C LYS A 38 1.45 1.74 -8.19
N LEU A 39 1.55 2.17 -6.93
CA LEU A 39 0.94 3.42 -6.46
C LEU A 39 1.42 4.64 -7.27
N GLY A 40 2.72 4.68 -7.61
CA GLY A 40 3.28 5.77 -8.43
C GLY A 40 2.83 5.79 -9.90
N ASP A 41 2.22 4.71 -10.39
CA ASP A 41 1.70 4.63 -11.77
C ASP A 41 0.20 5.00 -11.84
N ILE A 42 -0.45 5.27 -10.69
CA ILE A 42 -1.86 5.64 -10.63
C ILE A 42 -2.00 7.11 -11.06
N PRO A 43 -2.82 7.43 -12.08
CA PRO A 43 -3.01 8.81 -12.50
C PRO A 43 -3.73 9.59 -11.40
N ASP A 44 -3.37 10.87 -11.26
CA ASP A 44 -4.14 11.80 -10.42
C ASP A 44 -5.59 11.87 -10.93
N PRO A 45 -6.60 11.61 -10.08
CA PRO A 45 -8.00 11.64 -10.49
C PRO A 45 -8.51 13.04 -10.86
N ILE A 46 -7.85 14.11 -10.40
CA ILE A 46 -8.28 15.50 -10.59
C ILE A 46 -9.77 15.64 -10.19
N ASP A 47 -10.09 15.16 -8.99
CA ASP A 47 -11.48 15.09 -8.55
C ASP A 47 -12.04 16.50 -8.30
N SER A 48 -13.20 16.79 -8.89
CA SER A 48 -13.84 18.10 -8.79
C SER A 48 -14.37 18.41 -7.38
N ASP A 49 -14.64 17.38 -6.58
CA ASP A 49 -15.06 17.56 -5.19
C ASP A 49 -13.80 17.61 -4.29
N PRO A 50 -13.48 18.77 -3.69
CA PRO A 50 -12.26 18.93 -2.90
C PRO A 50 -12.22 18.05 -1.66
N LEU A 51 -13.37 17.72 -1.06
CA LEU A 51 -13.42 16.85 0.11
C LEU A 51 -13.14 15.41 -0.29
N ARG A 52 -13.80 14.93 -1.36
CA ARG A 52 -13.53 13.58 -1.88
C ARG A 52 -12.09 13.48 -2.36
N TYR A 53 -11.55 14.50 -3.01
CA TYR A 53 -10.16 14.54 -3.44
C TYR A 53 -9.20 14.37 -2.25
N ALA A 54 -9.41 15.13 -1.17
CA ALA A 54 -8.60 15.02 0.04
C ALA A 54 -8.68 13.62 0.66
N MET A 55 -9.89 13.05 0.76
CA MET A 55 -10.07 11.69 1.28
C MET A 55 -9.35 10.64 0.43
N ILE A 56 -9.46 10.74 -0.90
CA ILE A 56 -8.78 9.83 -1.83
C ILE A 56 -7.25 9.96 -1.69
N ALA A 57 -6.72 11.18 -1.59
CA ALA A 57 -5.30 11.40 -1.35
C ALA A 57 -4.83 10.76 -0.03
N SER A 58 -5.58 10.94 1.06
CA SER A 58 -5.27 10.30 2.35
C SER A 58 -5.33 8.77 2.27
N ILE A 59 -6.31 8.19 1.57
CA ILE A 59 -6.38 6.73 1.36
C ILE A 59 -5.15 6.23 0.61
N VAL A 60 -4.69 6.96 -0.42
CA VAL A 60 -3.49 6.58 -1.19
C VAL A 60 -2.23 6.63 -0.33
N GLU A 61 -2.10 7.64 0.53
CA GLU A 61 -0.99 7.77 1.49
C GLU A 61 -0.98 6.60 2.49
N GLU A 62 -2.12 6.28 3.09
CA GLU A 62 -2.25 5.13 4.01
C GLU A 62 -1.99 3.79 3.31
N LEU A 63 -2.42 3.64 2.06
CA LEU A 63 -2.10 2.46 1.25
C LEU A 63 -0.60 2.33 1.00
N HIS A 64 0.12 3.43 0.77
CA HIS A 64 1.57 3.42 0.61
C HIS A 64 2.26 2.87 1.87
N GLU A 65 1.90 3.38 3.04
CA GLU A 65 2.44 2.91 4.32
C GLU A 65 2.07 1.45 4.57
N ALA A 66 0.81 1.07 4.38
CA ALA A 66 0.36 -0.31 4.58
C ALA A 66 1.06 -1.31 3.66
N VAL A 67 1.30 -0.96 2.39
CA VAL A 67 2.04 -1.80 1.45
C VAL A 67 3.48 -1.95 1.90
N ASN A 68 4.16 -0.86 2.26
CA ASN A 68 5.55 -0.90 2.70
C ASN A 68 5.73 -1.68 4.01
N TRP A 69 4.80 -1.51 4.95
CA TRP A 69 4.78 -2.27 6.19
C TRP A 69 4.60 -3.78 5.94
N LYS A 70 3.66 -4.18 5.06
CA LYS A 70 3.52 -5.59 4.67
C LYS A 70 4.82 -6.14 4.05
N LEU A 71 5.48 -5.36 3.19
CA LEU A 71 6.75 -5.75 2.58
C LEU A 71 7.87 -5.90 3.62
N SER A 72 7.90 -5.04 4.65
CA SER A 72 8.86 -5.11 5.77
C SER A 72 8.57 -6.26 6.75
N LEU A 73 7.41 -6.90 6.66
CA LEU A 73 7.11 -8.16 7.35
C LEU A 73 7.48 -9.39 6.53
N GLY A 74 8.09 -9.21 5.35
CA GLY A 74 8.40 -10.31 4.44
C GLY A 74 7.22 -10.77 3.59
N LEU A 75 6.05 -10.12 3.71
CA LEU A 75 4.94 -10.40 2.81
C LEU A 75 5.31 -9.96 1.39
N ARG A 76 4.83 -10.69 0.38
CA ARG A 76 5.09 -10.40 -1.03
C ARG A 76 3.77 -10.34 -1.78
N ARG A 77 3.69 -9.41 -2.74
CA ARG A 77 2.50 -9.19 -3.57
C ARG A 77 2.21 -10.36 -4.52
N ASN A 78 3.19 -11.26 -4.71
CA ASN A 78 3.04 -12.50 -5.49
C ASN A 78 2.64 -13.73 -4.66
N ARG A 79 2.36 -13.56 -3.35
CA ARG A 79 2.05 -14.63 -2.39
C ARG A 79 3.22 -15.55 -2.03
N GLU A 80 4.42 -15.30 -2.54
CA GLU A 80 5.64 -16.01 -2.14
C GLU A 80 6.25 -15.31 -0.92
N HIS A 81 5.59 -15.44 0.22
CA HIS A 81 6.02 -14.80 1.46
C HIS A 81 7.41 -15.28 1.90
N VAL A 82 8.21 -14.34 2.39
CA VAL A 82 9.50 -14.62 3.03
C VAL A 82 9.27 -14.60 4.52
N TYR A 83 9.42 -15.76 5.17
CA TYR A 83 9.32 -15.87 6.61
C TYR A 83 10.69 -15.79 7.24
N ARG A 84 10.75 -15.16 8.41
CA ARG A 84 11.93 -15.16 9.28
C ARG A 84 11.88 -16.42 10.14
N GLU A 85 13.02 -17.11 10.31
CA GLU A 85 13.07 -18.29 11.18
C GLU A 85 13.28 -17.90 12.65
N GLU A 86 14.12 -16.90 12.92
CA GLU A 86 14.39 -16.40 14.29
C GLU A 86 14.14 -14.91 14.42
N ASP A 87 13.79 -14.41 15.61
CA ASP A 87 13.46 -13.01 15.85
C ASP A 87 14.73 -12.12 15.83
N GLY A 88 15.24 -11.84 14.64
CA GLY A 88 16.48 -11.06 14.45
C GLY A 88 17.04 -11.09 13.02
N ASP A 89 16.70 -12.08 12.20
CA ASP A 89 17.26 -12.21 10.86
C ASP A 89 16.84 -11.07 9.93
N LEU A 90 17.81 -10.47 9.24
CA LEU A 90 17.48 -9.45 8.24
C LEU A 90 16.63 -10.07 7.13
N LEU A 91 15.54 -9.39 6.76
CA LEU A 91 14.80 -9.77 5.56
C LEU A 91 15.74 -9.59 4.35
N PRO A 92 15.67 -10.49 3.37
CA PRO A 92 16.38 -10.27 2.11
C PRO A 92 15.95 -8.92 1.53
N PRO A 93 16.88 -8.16 0.93
CA PRO A 93 16.59 -6.83 0.41
C PRO A 93 15.41 -6.89 -0.57
N LEU A 94 14.55 -5.88 -0.52
CA LEU A 94 13.45 -5.79 -1.47
C LEU A 94 14.03 -5.84 -2.89
N PRO A 95 13.50 -6.68 -3.79
CA PRO A 95 14.01 -6.74 -5.15
C PRO A 95 13.91 -5.35 -5.80
N GLY A 96 15.07 -4.77 -6.15
CA GLY A 96 15.17 -3.43 -6.74
C GLY A 96 15.53 -2.30 -5.77
N ARG A 97 15.58 -2.52 -4.45
CA ARG A 97 16.10 -1.53 -3.49
C ARG A 97 17.57 -1.87 -3.19
N THR A 98 18.51 -1.16 -3.81
CA THR A 98 19.93 -1.30 -3.48
C THR A 98 20.16 -0.94 -2.02
N ALA A 99 20.96 -1.74 -1.31
CA ALA A 99 21.27 -1.68 0.12
C ALA A 99 21.97 -0.39 0.62
N GLY A 100 21.94 0.71 -0.16
CA GLY A 100 22.64 1.97 0.13
C GLY A 100 21.74 3.12 0.60
N MET A 101 20.46 2.89 0.89
CA MET A 101 19.52 3.96 1.28
C MET A 101 19.22 3.99 2.79
N ASP A 102 19.81 3.09 3.58
CA ASP A 102 19.51 2.95 5.02
C ASP A 102 20.37 3.86 5.91
N GLU A 103 21.33 4.62 5.36
CA GLU A 103 22.21 5.52 6.14
C GLU A 103 21.63 6.92 6.43
N LYS A 104 20.36 7.21 6.12
CA LYS A 104 19.79 8.56 6.34
C LYS A 104 18.56 8.68 7.24
N CYS A 105 18.12 7.62 7.91
CA CYS A 105 17.14 7.73 9.00
C CYS A 105 17.84 7.73 10.37
N GLY A 106 18.72 8.70 10.57
CA GLY A 106 19.49 8.86 11.81
C GLY A 106 19.93 10.29 12.03
N ALA A 107 19.03 11.27 11.86
CA ALA A 107 19.21 12.63 12.38
C ALA A 107 17.95 13.48 12.17
N TYR A 108 16.96 13.33 13.04
CA TYR A 108 16.18 14.48 13.51
C TYR A 108 16.07 14.33 15.03
N GLY A 109 16.71 15.27 15.73
CA GLY A 109 16.66 15.38 17.18
C GLY A 109 15.41 16.09 17.69
#